data_AF-A0A836QN16-F1
#
_entry.id   AF-A0A836QN16-F1
#
_cell.length_a   1.000
_cell.length_b   1.000
_cell.length_c   1.000
_cell.angle_alpha   90.00
_cell.angle_beta   90.00
_cell.angle_gamma   90.00
#
_symmetry.space_group_name_H-M   'P 1'
#
loop_
_entity.id
_entity.type
_entity.pdbx_description
1 polymer ?
#
loop_
_entity_poly.entity_id
_entity_poly.type
_entity_poly.pdbx_seq_one_letter_code
_entity_poly.pdbx_strand_id
1 'polypeptide(L)'
;MTDPKSEFLRTITARGYLHQCTDLQGLDSLATVQRIIGYIGFDCTADSLHVGSLVPIMLLRHLQQTGHKPIVLLGGGTTKVGDPSGKVSARKLLTDEQIECNMAGIQQVFE
;
A
#
# COMPACT_ATOMS: atom_id res chain seq x y z
N MET A 1 -10.90 -0.79 24.19
CA MET A 1 -9.72 -0.29 23.44
C MET A 1 -9.73 1.22 23.58
N THR A 2 -8.59 1.82 23.92
CA THR A 2 -8.46 3.28 23.96
C THR A 2 -8.56 3.86 22.56
N ASP A 3 -9.34 4.93 22.40
CA ASP A 3 -9.44 5.62 21.12
C ASP A 3 -8.07 6.16 20.65
N PRO A 4 -7.74 6.08 19.35
CA PRO A 4 -6.50 6.65 18.83
C PRO A 4 -6.44 8.16 19.02
N LYS A 5 -5.24 8.70 19.26
CA LYS A 5 -4.97 10.12 19.46
C LYS A 5 -4.62 10.84 18.16
N SER A 6 -3.83 10.19 17.31
CA SER A 6 -3.40 10.74 16.03
C SER A 6 -4.57 10.86 15.05
N GLU A 7 -4.57 11.95 14.28
CA GLU A 7 -5.61 12.18 13.27
C GLU A 7 -5.65 11.04 12.22
N PHE A 8 -4.47 10.53 11.86
CA PHE A 8 -4.34 9.39 10.95
C PHE A 8 -5.06 8.15 11.46
N LEU A 9 -4.72 7.66 12.66
CA LEU A 9 -5.32 6.43 13.18
C LEU A 9 -6.80 6.59 13.48
N ARG A 10 -7.24 7.77 13.95
CA ARG A 10 -8.67 8.07 14.10
C ARG A 10 -9.41 7.96 12.77
N THR A 11 -8.86 8.56 11.72
CA THR A 11 -9.49 8.59 10.38
C THR A 11 -9.63 7.19 9.80
N ILE A 12 -8.56 6.39 9.81
CA ILE A 12 -8.58 5.06 9.17
C ILE A 12 -9.37 4.04 10.00
N THR A 13 -9.39 4.18 11.34
CA THR A 13 -10.18 3.31 12.23
C THR A 13 -11.67 3.58 12.06
N ALA A 14 -12.09 4.85 12.09
CA ALA A 14 -13.49 5.23 11.90
C ALA A 14 -14.05 4.82 10.52
N ARG A 15 -13.17 4.70 9.51
CA ARG A 15 -13.53 4.28 8.15
C ARG A 15 -13.35 2.78 7.88
N GLY A 16 -12.96 1.99 8.89
CA GLY A 16 -12.85 0.54 8.78
C GLY A 16 -11.66 0.01 7.97
N TYR A 17 -10.58 0.80 7.81
CA TYR A 17 -9.36 0.35 7.10
C TYR A 17 -8.46 -0.54 7.96
N LEU A 18 -8.54 -0.42 9.29
CA LEU A 18 -7.63 -1.09 10.22
C LEU A 18 -8.09 -2.54 10.45
N HIS A 19 -7.38 -3.50 9.86
CA HIS A 19 -7.57 -4.93 10.17
C HIS A 19 -6.62 -5.41 11.28
N GLN A 20 -5.32 -5.18 11.12
CA GLN A 20 -4.27 -5.58 12.06
C GLN A 20 -3.17 -4.52 12.10
N CYS A 21 -2.48 -4.41 13.24
CA CYS A 21 -1.34 -3.53 13.44
C CYS A 21 -0.37 -4.18 14.44
N THR A 22 0.93 -4.17 14.12
CA THR A 22 1.97 -4.79 14.96
C THR A 22 2.09 -4.12 16.33
N ASP A 23 2.13 -2.80 16.37
CA ASP A 23 2.14 -1.99 17.60
C ASP A 23 1.30 -0.72 17.39
N LEU A 24 0.01 -0.81 17.72
CA LEU A 24 -0.93 0.29 17.53
C LEU A 24 -0.60 1.49 18.43
N GLN A 25 -0.17 1.25 19.67
CA GLN A 25 0.11 2.32 20.64
C GLN A 25 1.39 3.08 20.28
N GLY A 26 2.44 2.38 19.87
CA GLY A 26 3.68 2.98 19.39
C GLY A 26 3.45 3.81 18.14
N LEU A 27 2.68 3.28 17.16
CA LEU A 27 2.35 4.01 15.94
C LEU A 27 1.53 5.27 16.23
N ASP A 28 0.51 5.19 17.09
CA ASP A 28 -0.32 6.33 17.47
C ASP A 28 0.49 7.45 18.14
N SER A 29 1.37 7.06 19.05
CA SER A 29 2.26 7.99 19.75
C SER A 29 3.21 8.67 18.79
N LEU A 30 3.81 7.91 17.86
CA LEU A 30 4.74 8.43 16.86
C LEU A 30 4.04 9.40 15.87
N ALA A 31 2.86 9.03 15.39
CA ALA A 31 2.07 9.82 14.45
C ALA A 31 1.55 11.13 15.07
N THR A 32 1.48 11.22 16.40
CA THR A 32 1.12 12.44 17.12
C THR A 32 2.29 13.44 17.22
N VAL A 33 3.52 12.95 17.32
CA VAL A 33 4.70 13.80 17.57
C VAL A 33 5.48 14.16 16.32
N GLN A 34 5.40 13.36 15.26
CA GLN A 34 6.17 13.60 14.05
C GLN A 34 5.49 13.09 12.78
N ARG A 35 5.99 13.59 11.64
CA ARG A 35 5.63 13.07 10.32
C ARG A 35 6.18 11.64 10.16
N ILE A 36 5.29 10.67 9.97
CA ILE A 36 5.68 9.30 9.60
C ILE A 36 5.78 9.15 8.08
N ILE A 37 6.55 8.16 7.65
CA ILE A 37 6.69 7.74 6.25
C ILE A 37 6.15 6.31 6.15
N GLY A 38 5.15 6.10 5.30
CA GLY A 38 4.53 4.79 5.09
C GLY A 38 4.53 4.42 3.61
N TYR A 39 4.55 3.12 3.31
CA TYR A 39 4.57 2.65 1.93
C TYR A 39 3.55 1.52 1.70
N ILE A 40 3.10 1.39 0.45
CA ILE A 40 2.40 0.20 -0.04
C ILE A 40 3.05 -0.23 -1.35
N GLY A 41 3.30 -1.54 -1.47
CA GLY A 41 3.84 -2.16 -2.67
C GLY A 41 2.75 -2.65 -3.62
N PHE A 42 2.96 -2.48 -4.92
CA PHE A 42 2.15 -3.07 -5.98
C PHE A 42 3.05 -3.89 -6.92
N ASP A 43 2.75 -5.17 -7.10
CA ASP A 43 3.44 -6.00 -8.09
C ASP A 43 2.91 -5.69 -9.51
N CYS A 44 3.82 -5.53 -10.48
CA CYS A 44 3.57 -5.20 -11.87
C CYS A 44 3.09 -6.43 -12.69
N THR A 45 2.09 -7.13 -12.18
CA THR A 45 1.55 -8.37 -12.79
C THR A 45 0.58 -8.13 -13.94
N ALA A 46 0.08 -6.90 -14.07
CA ALA A 46 -0.79 -6.42 -15.14
C ALA A 46 -0.47 -4.95 -15.44
N ASP A 47 -0.95 -4.45 -16.58
CA ASP A 47 -0.75 -3.07 -17.06
C ASP A 47 -1.60 -2.03 -16.35
N SER A 48 -2.54 -2.45 -15.50
CA SER A 48 -3.38 -1.57 -14.72
C SER A 48 -3.73 -2.16 -13.35
N LEU A 49 -4.08 -1.28 -12.41
CA LEU A 49 -4.60 -1.66 -11.11
C LEU A 49 -6.11 -1.94 -11.21
N HIS A 50 -6.60 -2.86 -10.39
CA HIS A 50 -8.03 -3.17 -10.29
C HIS A 50 -8.64 -2.62 -9.00
N VAL A 51 -9.97 -2.75 -8.83
CA VAL A 51 -10.70 -2.26 -7.65
C VAL A 51 -10.14 -2.76 -6.31
N GLY A 52 -9.57 -3.97 -6.26
CA GLY A 52 -8.91 -4.49 -5.06
C GLY A 52 -7.70 -3.67 -4.59
N SER A 53 -7.10 -2.87 -5.46
CA SER A 53 -5.99 -1.97 -5.13
C SER A 53 -6.48 -0.63 -4.54
N LEU A 54 -7.78 -0.34 -4.62
CA LEU A 54 -8.31 0.97 -4.22
C LEU A 54 -8.21 1.21 -2.71
N VAL A 55 -8.48 0.20 -1.89
CA VAL A 55 -8.38 0.30 -0.42
C VAL A 55 -6.96 0.70 0.01
N PRO A 56 -5.89 0.01 -0.41
CA PRO A 56 -4.53 0.45 -0.09
C PRO A 56 -4.19 1.85 -0.62
N ILE A 57 -4.61 2.20 -1.84
CA ILE A 57 -4.39 3.56 -2.40
C ILE A 57 -5.05 4.63 -1.52
N MET A 58 -6.29 4.41 -1.11
CA MET A 58 -7.01 5.35 -0.26
C MET A 58 -6.41 5.45 1.15
N LEU A 59 -5.80 4.36 1.65
CA LEU A 59 -5.05 4.41 2.91
C LEU A 59 -3.82 5.32 2.80
N LEU A 60 -3.04 5.22 1.71
CA LEU A 60 -1.93 6.16 1.45
C LEU A 60 -2.42 7.60 1.26
N ARG A 61 -3.57 7.79 0.63
CA ARG A 61 -4.19 9.11 0.51
C ARG A 61 -4.56 9.68 1.88
N HIS A 62 -5.15 8.89 2.76
CA HIS A 62 -5.45 9.33 4.13
C HIS A 62 -4.17 9.65 4.92
N LEU A 63 -3.12 8.83 4.75
CA LEU A 63 -1.80 9.10 5.31
C LEU A 63 -1.28 10.49 4.86
N GLN A 64 -1.38 10.80 3.57
CA GLN A 64 -1.00 12.11 3.04
C GLN A 64 -1.84 13.27 3.60
N GLN A 65 -3.16 13.08 3.63
CA GLN A 65 -4.11 14.10 4.08
C GLN A 65 -3.92 14.48 5.55
N THR A 66 -3.46 13.55 6.38
CA THR A 66 -3.18 13.78 7.81
C THR A 66 -1.73 14.22 8.05
N GLY A 67 -1.04 14.74 7.03
CA GLY A 67 0.27 15.37 7.15
C GLY A 67 1.48 14.43 7.08
N HIS A 68 1.27 13.15 6.76
CA HIS A 68 2.31 12.14 6.64
C HIS A 68 2.80 11.96 5.19
N LYS A 69 3.88 11.20 5.00
CA LYS A 69 4.48 10.98 3.67
C LYS A 69 4.16 9.57 3.16
N PRO A 70 3.29 9.42 2.15
CA PRO A 70 3.11 8.14 1.47
C PRO A 70 4.25 7.86 0.49
N ILE A 71 4.53 6.57 0.27
CA ILE A 71 5.38 6.06 -0.80
C ILE A 71 4.61 4.96 -1.54
N VAL A 72 4.41 5.15 -2.83
CA VAL A 72 3.95 4.09 -3.73
C VAL A 72 5.18 3.34 -4.22
N LEU A 73 5.26 2.03 -3.95
CA LEU A 73 6.39 1.20 -4.36
C LEU A 73 5.95 0.24 -5.47
N LEU A 74 6.57 0.35 -6.64
CA LEU A 74 6.32 -0.58 -7.75
C LEU A 74 7.35 -1.72 -7.70
N GLY A 75 6.84 -2.95 -7.56
CA GLY A 75 7.63 -4.13 -7.22
C GLY A 75 8.22 -4.87 -8.43
N GLY A 76 9.13 -4.25 -9.19
CA GLY A 76 9.74 -4.90 -10.36
C GLY A 76 10.43 -6.24 -10.05
N GLY A 77 11.17 -6.30 -8.93
CA GLY A 77 11.86 -7.52 -8.49
C GLY A 77 10.92 -8.58 -7.88
N THR A 78 9.97 -8.17 -7.03
CA THR A 78 8.99 -9.09 -6.42
C THR A 78 8.03 -9.67 -7.45
N THR A 79 7.75 -8.94 -8.53
CA THR A 79 6.96 -9.43 -9.66
C THR A 79 7.61 -10.65 -10.34
N LYS A 80 8.95 -10.68 -10.44
CA LYS A 80 9.70 -11.81 -11.04
C LYS A 80 9.60 -13.09 -10.21
N VAL A 81 9.62 -12.96 -8.88
CA VAL A 81 9.51 -14.10 -7.95
C VAL A 81 8.06 -14.54 -7.81
N GLY A 82 7.16 -13.56 -7.72
CA GLY A 82 5.74 -13.73 -7.43
C GLY A 82 5.47 -13.97 -5.95
N ASP A 83 4.50 -13.25 -5.38
CA ASP A 83 4.02 -13.51 -4.01
C ASP A 83 3.29 -14.89 -3.94
N PRO A 84 3.78 -15.85 -3.13
CA PRO A 84 3.17 -17.18 -3.00
C PRO A 84 1.88 -17.19 -2.18
N SER A 85 1.50 -16.06 -1.56
CA SER A 85 0.35 -15.97 -0.68
C SER A 85 -0.96 -16.31 -1.39
N GLY A 86 -1.48 -17.52 -1.16
CA GLY A 86 -2.86 -17.91 -1.47
C GLY A 86 -3.18 -18.38 -2.89
N LYS A 87 -2.19 -18.64 -3.78
CA LYS A 87 -2.45 -19.16 -5.14
C LYS A 87 -2.04 -20.63 -5.30
N VAL A 88 -2.98 -21.43 -5.82
CA VAL A 88 -2.85 -22.90 -6.02
C VAL A 88 -2.16 -23.25 -7.35
N SER A 89 -2.12 -22.32 -8.31
CA SER A 89 -1.45 -22.51 -9.61
C SER A 89 -0.17 -21.69 -9.72
N ALA A 90 0.87 -22.26 -10.32
CA ALA A 90 2.09 -21.54 -10.68
C ALA A 90 1.76 -20.32 -11.54
N ARG A 91 2.27 -19.13 -11.17
CA ARG A 91 2.07 -17.90 -11.94
C ARG A 91 2.83 -17.99 -13.27
N LYS A 92 2.28 -17.37 -14.31
CA LYS A 92 2.96 -17.18 -15.59
C LYS A 92 4.16 -16.26 -15.36
N LEU A 93 5.36 -16.72 -15.71
CA LEU A 93 6.56 -15.89 -15.67
C LEU A 93 6.42 -14.79 -16.72
N LEU A 94 6.58 -13.54 -16.31
CA LEU A 94 6.61 -12.38 -17.19
C LEU A 94 8.05 -12.10 -17.62
N THR A 95 8.24 -11.65 -18.85
CA THR A 95 9.55 -11.13 -19.30
C THR A 95 9.81 -9.77 -18.69
N ASP A 96 11.07 -9.35 -18.68
CA ASP A 96 11.46 -8.04 -18.16
C ASP A 96 10.76 -6.90 -18.91
N GLU A 97 10.60 -7.02 -20.24
CA GLU A 97 9.89 -6.03 -21.06
C GLU A 97 8.40 -5.94 -20.69
N GLN A 98 7.78 -7.07 -20.34
CA GLN A 98 6.39 -7.09 -19.88
C GLN A 98 6.24 -6.41 -18.52
N ILE A 99 7.20 -6.63 -17.60
CA ILE A 99 7.20 -5.98 -16.29
C ILE A 99 7.38 -4.47 -16.43
N GLU A 100 8.28 -4.01 -17.30
CA GLU A 100 8.47 -2.58 -17.58
C GLU A 100 7.22 -1.94 -18.19
N CYS A 101 6.59 -2.60 -19.17
CA CYS A 101 5.32 -2.15 -19.75
C CYS A 101 4.23 -2.01 -18.68
N ASN A 102 4.11 -3.03 -17.82
CA ASN A 102 3.13 -3.04 -16.73
C ASN A 102 3.40 -1.95 -15.70
N MET A 103 4.67 -1.75 -15.34
CA MET A 103 5.10 -0.72 -14.41
C MET A 103 4.75 0.68 -14.93
N ALA A 104 4.99 0.95 -16.21
CA ALA A 104 4.63 2.21 -16.85
C ALA A 104 3.11 2.46 -16.83
N GLY A 105 2.31 1.43 -17.10
CA GLY A 105 0.85 1.53 -17.03
C GLY A 105 0.32 1.80 -15.62
N ILE A 106 0.88 1.13 -14.60
CA ILE A 106 0.51 1.39 -13.20
C ILE A 106 0.95 2.78 -12.75
N GLN A 107 2.12 3.27 -13.17
CA GLN A 107 2.63 4.57 -12.78
C GLN A 107 1.67 5.71 -13.16
N GLN A 108 1.04 5.63 -14.34
CA GLN A 108 0.07 6.63 -14.82
C GLN A 108 -1.14 6.82 -13.89
N VAL A 109 -1.46 5.86 -13.04
CA VAL A 109 -2.57 5.96 -12.08
C VAL A 109 -2.27 6.97 -10.94
N PHE A 110 -0.98 7.25 -10.70
CA PHE A 110 -0.51 8.07 -9.59
C PHE A 110 0.07 9.43 -10.01
N GLU A 111 0.09 9.71 -11.32
CA GLU A 111 0.46 11.01 -11.91
C GLU A 111 -0.75 11.94 -11.99
#